data_AF-A0A1Y4ENI8-F1
#
_entry.id   AF-A0A1Y4ENI8-F1
#
_cell.length_a   1.000
_cell.length_b   1.000
_cell.length_c   1.000
_cell.angle_alpha   90.00
_cell.angle_beta   90.00
_cell.angle_gamma   90.00
#
_symmetry.space_group_name_H-M   'P 1'
#
loop_
_entity.id
_entity.type
_entity.pdbx_description
1 polymer ?
#
loop_
_entity_poly.entity_id
_entity_poly.type
_entity_poly.pdbx_seq_one_letter_code
_entity_poly.pdbx_strand_id
1 'polypeptide(L)'
;MKIMLLIFEDGDEEAFLKVQGLAQSASRIEPLEFRSQRSTSALEIRENQRRVFCKGREIPLTKTEYEILLYLFQNINQVLTHDQIYEKIWKEPNYGEARKLVSHHVQSVRRKMDLKEDSSIHLRCIHDVGYSLETK
;
A
#
# COMPACT_ATOMS: atom_id res chain seq x y z
N MET A 1 -7.11 27.46 -18.34
CA MET A 1 -6.10 26.67 -17.59
C MET A 1 -5.47 25.69 -18.55
N LYS A 2 -4.14 25.63 -18.64
CA LYS A 2 -3.42 24.66 -19.48
C LYS A 2 -2.63 23.75 -18.54
N ILE A 3 -2.76 22.44 -18.71
CA ILE A 3 -2.06 21.43 -17.90
C ILE A 3 -1.15 20.65 -18.85
N MET A 4 0.09 20.44 -18.44
CA MET A 4 1.06 19.60 -19.14
C MET A 4 1.43 18.43 -18.23
N LEU A 5 1.22 17.21 -18.70
CA LEU A 5 1.57 15.98 -18.00
C LEU A 5 2.82 15.39 -18.65
N LEU A 6 3.83 15.12 -17.84
CA LEU A 6 5.06 14.45 -18.24
C LEU A 6 5.20 13.20 -17.38
N ILE A 7 5.38 12.06 -18.03
CA ILE A 7 5.57 10.75 -17.38
C ILE A 7 7.02 10.37 -17.61
N PHE A 8 7.70 9.97 -16.55
CA PHE A 8 9.10 9.55 -16.55
C PHE A 8 9.14 8.11 -16.08
N GLU A 9 9.96 7.28 -16.73
CA GLU A 9 10.15 5.88 -16.35
C GLU A 9 11.26 5.75 -15.30
N ASP A 10 11.35 4.58 -14.67
CA ASP A 10 12.43 4.27 -13.74
C ASP A 10 13.78 4.37 -14.48
N GLY A 11 14.64 5.32 -14.06
CA GLY A 11 15.93 5.62 -14.69
C GLY A 11 16.01 6.99 -15.37
N ASP A 12 14.90 7.72 -15.53
CA ASP A 12 14.87 9.05 -16.19
C ASP A 12 15.21 10.23 -15.24
N GLU A 13 15.95 9.98 -14.17
CA GLU A 13 16.22 10.94 -13.09
C GLU A 13 16.90 12.22 -13.60
N GLU A 14 17.85 12.08 -14.52
CA GLU A 14 18.55 13.23 -15.12
C GLU A 14 17.63 14.07 -16.02
N ALA A 15 16.77 13.41 -16.81
CA ALA A 15 15.83 14.08 -17.69
C ALA A 15 14.77 14.84 -16.88
N PHE A 16 14.26 14.23 -15.81
CA PHE A 16 13.34 14.86 -14.87
C PHE A 16 13.93 16.14 -14.27
N LEU A 17 15.16 16.10 -13.76
CA LEU A 17 15.83 17.26 -13.15
C LEU A 17 16.03 18.41 -14.14
N LYS A 18 16.38 18.10 -15.40
CA LYS A 18 16.52 19.11 -16.46
C LYS A 18 15.19 19.80 -16.76
N VAL A 19 14.12 19.03 -16.92
CA VAL A 19 12.77 19.57 -17.16
C VAL A 19 12.30 20.40 -15.98
N GLN A 20 12.52 19.94 -14.75
CA GLN A 20 12.17 20.66 -13.53
C GLN A 20 12.89 22.01 -13.44
N GLY A 21 14.20 22.06 -13.72
CA GLY A 21 14.97 23.30 -13.73
C GLY A 21 14.50 24.30 -14.79
N LEU A 22 14.15 23.81 -15.98
CA LEU A 22 13.56 24.65 -17.03
C LEU A 22 12.18 25.19 -16.64
N ALA A 23 11.34 24.36 -16.02
CA ALA A 23 10.02 24.79 -15.55
C ALA A 23 10.12 25.89 -14.48
N GLN A 24 11.04 25.76 -13.53
CA GLN A 24 11.25 26.74 -12.46
C GLN A 24 11.78 28.10 -12.98
N SER A 25 12.49 28.10 -14.12
CA SER A 25 13.03 29.33 -14.71
C SER A 25 12.04 30.08 -15.62
N ALA A 26 11.00 29.40 -16.13
CA ALA A 26 10.14 29.95 -17.19
C ALA A 26 8.94 30.78 -16.70
N SER A 27 8.61 30.81 -15.39
CA SER A 27 7.59 31.61 -14.64
C SER A 27 7.02 30.73 -13.51
N ARG A 28 5.96 31.15 -12.78
CA ARG A 28 5.32 30.45 -11.63
C ARG A 28 4.73 29.06 -12.00
N ILE A 29 5.53 28.17 -12.55
CA ILE A 29 5.21 26.76 -12.71
C ILE A 29 5.53 26.13 -11.37
N GLU A 30 4.49 25.90 -10.56
CA GLU A 30 4.62 25.09 -9.37
C GLU A 30 4.59 23.62 -9.80
N PRO A 31 5.70 22.86 -9.63
CA PRO A 31 5.68 21.44 -9.91
C PRO A 31 4.67 20.77 -8.97
N LEU A 32 3.63 20.19 -9.54
CA LEU A 32 2.69 19.35 -8.81
C LEU A 32 3.22 17.92 -8.90
N GLU A 33 3.95 17.46 -7.87
CA GLU A 33 4.39 16.07 -7.82
C GLU A 33 3.21 15.14 -7.58
N PHE A 34 2.80 14.43 -8.62
CA PHE A 34 1.92 13.28 -8.46
C PHE A 34 2.76 12.09 -8.00
N ARG A 35 2.98 11.99 -6.69
CA ARG A 35 3.51 10.76 -6.11
C ARG A 35 2.42 9.71 -6.21
N SER A 36 2.77 8.49 -6.59
CA SER A 36 1.85 7.36 -6.51
C SER A 36 1.58 7.03 -5.04
N GLN A 37 0.87 7.91 -4.34
CA GLN A 37 0.12 7.51 -3.17
C GLN A 37 -0.95 6.59 -3.72
N ARG A 38 -0.68 5.28 -3.62
CA ARG A 38 -1.77 4.33 -3.61
C ARG A 38 -2.58 4.73 -2.38
N SER A 39 -3.69 5.38 -2.63
CA SER A 39 -4.67 5.74 -1.62
C SER A 39 -6.01 5.29 -2.14
N THR A 40 -6.79 4.76 -1.21
CA THR A 40 -8.22 4.56 -1.40
C THR A 40 -8.91 5.65 -0.58
N SER A 41 -10.21 5.84 -0.78
CA SER A 41 -10.97 6.82 0.00
C SER A 41 -10.88 6.63 1.53
N ALA A 42 -10.51 5.43 2.01
CA ALA A 42 -10.41 5.13 3.43
C ALA A 42 -9.05 4.62 3.93
N LEU A 43 -8.08 4.29 3.08
CA LEU A 43 -6.76 3.82 3.51
C LEU A 43 -5.66 4.54 2.73
N GLU A 44 -4.74 5.11 3.48
CA GLU A 44 -3.53 5.75 2.99
C GLU A 44 -2.32 5.06 3.63
N ILE A 45 -1.37 4.62 2.79
CA ILE A 45 -0.07 4.10 3.25
C ILE A 45 1.02 5.07 2.80
N ARG A 46 1.75 5.62 3.77
CA ARG A 46 2.91 6.48 3.53
C ARG A 46 4.18 5.66 3.69
N GLU A 47 4.65 5.09 2.59
CA GLU A 47 5.75 4.12 2.61
C GLU A 47 7.05 4.71 3.16
N ASN A 48 7.41 5.93 2.75
CA ASN A 48 8.62 6.62 3.23
C ASN A 48 8.62 6.86 4.74
N GLN A 49 7.44 6.92 5.36
CA GLN A 49 7.28 7.11 6.79
C GLN A 49 6.96 5.81 7.52
N ARG A 50 6.70 4.71 6.79
CA ARG A 50 6.09 3.47 7.31
C ARG A 50 4.85 3.75 8.19
N ARG A 51 4.00 4.68 7.75
CA ARG A 51 2.78 5.06 8.47
C ARG A 51 1.54 4.67 7.68
N VAL A 52 0.52 4.22 8.41
CA VAL A 52 -0.76 3.81 7.84
C VAL A 52 -1.86 4.66 8.46
N PHE A 53 -2.75 5.18 7.63
CA PHE A 53 -3.91 5.96 8.06
C PHE A 53 -5.17 5.29 7.55
N CYS A 54 -6.10 4.98 8.46
CA CYS A 54 -7.43 4.50 8.15
C CYS A 54 -8.43 5.59 8.50
N LYS A 55 -9.25 6.03 7.52
CA LYS A 55 -10.25 7.10 7.69
C LYS A 55 -9.65 8.38 8.31
N GLY A 56 -8.44 8.74 7.86
CA GLY A 56 -7.70 9.91 8.35
C GLY A 56 -7.04 9.77 9.72
N ARG A 57 -7.18 8.62 10.40
CA ARG A 57 -6.53 8.34 11.69
C ARG A 57 -5.35 7.41 11.51
N GLU A 58 -4.21 7.77 12.10
CA GLU A 58 -3.04 6.89 12.09
C GLU A 58 -3.31 5.61 12.89
N ILE A 59 -2.94 4.48 12.30
CA ILE A 59 -3.06 3.16 12.91
C ILE A 59 -1.64 2.61 13.19
N PRO A 60 -1.25 2.44 14.47
CA PRO A 60 0.06 1.94 14.81
C PRO A 60 0.17 0.43 14.55
N LEU A 61 0.98 0.05 13.56
CA LEU A 61 1.25 -1.33 13.19
C LEU A 61 2.66 -1.75 13.61
N THR A 62 2.83 -3.02 13.97
CA THR A 62 4.16 -3.63 14.08
C THR A 62 4.80 -3.77 12.70
N LYS A 63 6.10 -4.07 12.64
CA LYS A 63 6.82 -4.28 11.38
C LYS A 63 6.10 -5.30 10.48
N THR A 64 5.79 -6.48 11.00
CA THR A 64 5.16 -7.57 10.24
C THR A 64 3.73 -7.23 9.81
N GLU A 65 2.96 -6.58 10.69
CA GLU A 65 1.61 -6.14 10.36
C GLU A 65 1.61 -5.09 9.24
N TYR A 66 2.53 -4.14 9.30
CA TYR A 66 2.73 -3.14 8.24
C TYR A 66 3.10 -3.80 6.92
N GLU A 67 4.07 -4.72 6.93
CA GLU A 67 4.54 -5.38 5.72
C GLU A 67 3.44 -6.25 5.08
N ILE A 68 2.65 -6.96 5.89
CA ILE A 68 1.49 -7.74 5.41
C ILE A 68 0.43 -6.81 4.79
N LEU A 69 0.05 -5.74 5.49
CA LEU A 69 -0.95 -4.80 4.99
C LEU A 69 -0.48 -4.13 3.71
N LEU A 70 0.78 -3.71 3.64
CA LEU A 70 1.37 -3.12 2.45
C LEU A 70 1.34 -4.11 1.28
N TYR A 71 1.70 -5.38 1.51
CA TYR A 71 1.67 -6.38 0.45
C TYR A 71 0.24 -6.64 -0.06
N LEU A 72 -0.74 -6.75 0.84
CA LEU A 72 -2.15 -6.87 0.45
C LEU A 72 -2.65 -5.62 -0.30
N PHE A 73 -2.26 -4.43 0.15
CA PHE A 73 -2.61 -3.17 -0.48
C PHE A 73 -1.98 -2.99 -1.85
N GLN A 74 -0.76 -3.50 -2.04
CA GLN A 74 -0.10 -3.52 -3.34
C GLN A 74 -0.78 -4.47 -4.33
N ASN A 75 -1.55 -5.44 -3.85
CA ASN A 75 -2.31 -6.43 -4.61
C ASN A 75 -3.82 -6.32 -4.32
N ILE A 76 -4.32 -5.09 -4.26
CA ILE A 76 -5.72 -4.80 -3.92
C ILE A 76 -6.67 -5.54 -4.87
N ASN A 77 -7.76 -6.07 -4.33
CA ASN A 77 -8.75 -6.93 -5.00
C ASN A 77 -8.20 -8.26 -5.55
N GLN A 78 -6.99 -8.67 -5.16
CA GLN A 78 -6.43 -9.99 -5.46
C GLN A 78 -6.40 -10.86 -4.21
N VAL A 79 -6.61 -12.16 -4.38
CA VAL A 79 -6.45 -13.13 -3.29
C VAL A 79 -4.99 -13.54 -3.23
N LEU A 80 -4.33 -13.25 -2.11
CA LEU A 80 -3.00 -13.74 -1.81
C LEU A 80 -3.10 -14.96 -0.90
N THR A 81 -2.45 -16.05 -1.26
CA THR A 81 -2.46 -17.28 -0.45
C THR A 81 -1.68 -17.08 0.85
N HIS A 82 -1.95 -17.92 1.84
CA HIS A 82 -1.16 -17.93 3.09
C HIS A 82 0.33 -18.07 2.80
N ASP A 83 0.71 -18.94 1.87
CA ASP A 83 2.10 -19.19 1.48
C ASP A 83 2.72 -17.96 0.80
N GLN A 84 2.01 -17.34 -0.15
CA GLN A 84 2.49 -16.12 -0.83
C GLN A 84 2.77 -15.00 0.17
N ILE A 85 1.85 -14.78 1.12
CA ILE A 85 2.03 -13.76 2.16
C ILE A 85 3.20 -14.15 3.07
N TYR A 86 3.29 -15.41 3.49
CA TYR A 86 4.36 -15.87 4.37
C TYR A 86 5.73 -15.71 3.72
N GLU A 87 5.94 -16.29 2.54
CA GLU A 87 7.22 -16.29 1.84
C GLU A 87 7.67 -14.87 1.48
N LYS A 88 6.72 -13.98 1.14
CA LYS A 88 7.04 -12.57 0.85
C LYS A 88 7.57 -11.83 2.08
N ILE A 89 6.98 -12.09 3.25
CA ILE A 89 7.21 -11.30 4.47
C ILE A 89 8.37 -11.87 5.28
N TRP A 90 8.45 -13.20 5.42
CA TRP A 90 9.52 -13.90 6.13
C TRP A 90 10.73 -14.22 5.24
N LYS A 91 10.60 -14.16 3.92
CA LYS A 91 11.68 -14.42 2.95
C LYS A 91 12.29 -15.82 3.07
N GLU A 92 11.46 -16.79 3.41
CA GLU A 92 11.83 -18.20 3.55
C GLU A 92 10.67 -19.10 3.09
N PRO A 93 10.93 -20.34 2.68
CA PRO A 93 9.89 -21.29 2.31
C PRO A 93 8.93 -21.58 3.47
N ASN A 94 7.66 -21.80 3.17
CA ASN A 94 6.71 -22.26 4.19
C ASN A 94 6.92 -23.75 4.53
N TYR A 95 7.01 -24.05 5.84
CA TYR A 95 7.07 -25.43 6.38
C TYR A 95 5.79 -25.86 7.12
N GLY A 96 4.65 -25.24 6.79
CA GLY A 96 3.32 -25.59 7.32
C GLY A 96 2.73 -24.59 8.32
N GLU A 97 3.47 -23.56 8.73
CA GLU A 97 3.00 -22.56 9.72
C GLU A 97 2.41 -21.29 9.09
N ALA A 98 2.52 -21.11 7.76
CA ALA A 98 2.07 -19.89 7.07
C ALA A 98 0.65 -19.48 7.43
N ARG A 99 -0.31 -20.42 7.38
CA ARG A 99 -1.71 -20.14 7.70
C ARG A 99 -1.87 -19.53 9.08
N LYS A 100 -1.25 -20.12 10.10
CA LYS A 100 -1.38 -19.71 11.50
C LYS A 100 -0.73 -18.36 11.74
N LEU A 101 0.50 -18.17 11.27
CA LEU A 101 1.27 -16.95 11.47
C LEU A 101 0.63 -15.77 10.73
N VAL A 102 0.30 -15.94 9.45
CA VAL A 102 -0.38 -14.90 8.66
C VAL A 102 -1.72 -14.53 9.28
N SER A 103 -2.53 -15.51 9.68
CA SER A 103 -3.85 -15.26 10.29
C SER A 103 -3.76 -14.45 11.59
N HIS A 104 -2.77 -14.74 12.44
CA HIS A 104 -2.53 -13.98 13.66
C HIS A 104 -2.29 -12.49 13.38
N HIS A 105 -1.40 -12.19 12.43
CA HIS A 105 -1.10 -10.80 12.08
C HIS A 105 -2.26 -10.10 11.36
N VAL A 106 -2.95 -10.78 10.43
CA VAL A 106 -4.11 -10.20 9.73
C VAL A 106 -5.25 -9.90 10.71
N GLN A 107 -5.48 -10.76 11.71
CA GLN A 107 -6.49 -10.50 12.74
C GLN A 107 -6.12 -9.28 13.61
N SER A 108 -4.84 -9.11 13.93
CA SER A 108 -4.35 -7.92 14.63
C SER A 108 -4.56 -6.64 13.81
N VAL A 109 -4.18 -6.67 12.52
CA VAL A 109 -4.40 -5.55 11.57
C VAL A 109 -5.88 -5.18 11.52
N ARG A 110 -6.77 -6.16 11.30
CA ARG A 110 -8.22 -5.93 11.23
C ARG A 110 -8.76 -5.25 12.49
N ARG A 111 -8.31 -5.70 13.68
CA ARG A 111 -8.72 -5.12 14.97
C ARG A 111 -8.22 -3.68 15.13
N LYS A 112 -6.96 -3.42 14.78
CA LYS A 112 -6.36 -2.09 14.89
C LYS A 112 -6.97 -1.07 13.95
N MET A 113 -7.34 -1.51 12.74
CA MET A 113 -7.98 -0.65 11.73
C MET A 113 -9.48 -0.43 11.97
N ASP A 114 -10.09 -1.09 12.97
CA ASP A 114 -11.54 -1.08 13.25
C ASP A 114 -12.39 -1.31 11.99
N LEU A 115 -11.99 -2.29 11.16
CA LEU A 115 -12.69 -2.62 9.92
C LEU A 115 -13.97 -3.39 10.23
N LYS A 116 -15.09 -2.66 10.22
CA LYS A 116 -16.46 -3.22 10.29
C LYS A 116 -16.95 -3.64 8.90
N GLU A 117 -17.96 -4.50 8.85
CA GLU A 117 -18.56 -5.03 7.60
C GLU A 117 -19.06 -3.96 6.63
N ASP A 118 -19.32 -2.73 7.08
CA ASP A 118 -19.76 -1.61 6.24
C ASP A 118 -18.66 -0.58 5.96
N SER A 119 -17.39 -0.96 6.11
CA SER A 119 -16.27 -0.10 5.72
C SER A 119 -16.15 -0.06 4.19
N SER A 120 -15.59 1.00 3.60
CA SER A 120 -15.24 1.01 2.17
C SER A 120 -14.04 0.10 1.83
N ILE A 121 -13.45 -0.52 2.85
CA ILE A 121 -12.30 -1.41 2.76
C ILE A 121 -12.56 -2.65 3.60
N HIS A 122 -12.28 -3.81 3.01
CA HIS A 122 -12.48 -5.11 3.65
C HIS A 122 -11.20 -5.95 3.57
N LEU A 123 -10.71 -6.39 4.73
CA LEU A 123 -9.76 -7.50 4.81
C LEU A 123 -10.56 -8.80 4.76
N ARG A 124 -10.80 -9.34 3.57
CA ARG A 124 -11.57 -10.57 3.38
C ARG A 124 -10.70 -11.80 3.66
N CYS A 125 -11.27 -12.77 4.37
CA CYS A 125 -10.69 -14.10 4.56
C CYS A 125 -11.35 -15.07 3.58
N ILE A 126 -10.54 -15.76 2.78
CA ILE A 126 -10.99 -16.83 1.88
C ILE A 126 -10.57 -18.12 2.55
N HIS A 127 -11.55 -18.89 3.03
CA HIS A 127 -11.31 -20.09 3.83
C HIS A 127 -10.32 -21.04 3.14
N ASP A 128 -9.33 -21.50 3.90
CA ASP A 128 -8.22 -22.37 3.45
C ASP A 128 -7.31 -21.81 2.33
N VAL A 129 -7.62 -20.66 1.75
CA VAL A 129 -6.82 -20.08 0.65
C VAL A 129 -5.90 -18.98 1.15
N GLY A 130 -6.46 -17.92 1.75
CA GLY A 130 -5.68 -16.76 2.15
C GLY A 130 -6.53 -15.51 2.36
N TYR A 131 -5.98 -14.36 1.99
CA TYR A 131 -6.56 -13.05 2.29
C TYR A 131 -6.57 -12.13 1.06
N SER A 132 -7.57 -11.26 1.02
CA SER A 132 -7.64 -10.16 0.06
C SER A 132 -7.97 -8.87 0.78
N LEU A 133 -7.36 -7.77 0.32
CA LEU A 133 -7.81 -6.43 0.67
C LEU A 133 -8.68 -5.92 -0.47
N GLU A 134 -9.97 -5.75 -0.20
CA GLU A 134 -10.97 -5.33 -1.19
C GLU A 134 -11.41 -3.89 -0.91
N THR A 135 -11.75 -3.16 -1.97
CA THR A 135 -12.35 -1.82 -1.91
C THR A 135 -13.69 -1.81 -2.62
N LYS A 136 -14.71 -1.20 -2.01
CA LYS A 136 -15.98 -0.92 -2.68
C LYS A 136 -15.90 0.31 -3.58
#